data_AF-A0A848VCC2-F1
#
_entry.id   AF-A0A848VCC2-F1
#
_cell.length_a   1.000
_cell.length_b   1.000
_cell.length_c   1.000
_cell.angle_alpha   90.00
_cell.angle_beta   90.00
_cell.angle_gamma   90.00
#
_symmetry.space_group_name_H-M   'P 1'
#
loop_
_entity.id
_entity.type
_entity.pdbx_description
1 polymer ?
#
loop_
_entity_poly.entity_id
_entity_poly.type
_entity_poly.pdbx_seq_one_letter_code
_entity_poly.pdbx_strand_id
1 'polypeptide(L)'
;MIRKWLKQRRDRGITEKLEAIDDLLKLLAKSTDSSYSGLSVAELVERVESTRKKLKGGDSKANKALWSLFVPTGPLQETAIDNGWGDEFLIIASKLA
;
A
#
# COMPACT_ATOMS: atom_id res chain seq x y z
N MET A 1 26.33 16.11 -12.13
CA MET A 1 24.97 16.46 -12.60
C MET A 1 23.98 15.28 -12.47
N ILE A 2 24.32 14.08 -12.95
CA ILE A 2 23.45 12.87 -12.96
C ILE A 2 22.94 12.43 -11.56
N ARG A 3 23.80 12.44 -10.52
CA ARG A 3 23.44 11.98 -9.16
C ARG A 3 22.32 12.81 -8.49
N LYS A 4 22.22 14.11 -8.80
CA LYS A 4 21.19 14.99 -8.22
C LYS A 4 19.81 14.67 -8.79
N TRP A 5 19.74 14.40 -10.09
CA TRP A 5 18.50 14.02 -10.78
C TRP A 5 17.97 12.67 -10.30
N LEU A 6 18.86 11.67 -10.17
CA LEU A 6 18.48 10.35 -9.64
C LEU A 6 17.91 10.43 -8.22
N LYS A 7 18.53 11.24 -7.36
CA LYS A 7 18.05 11.48 -6.00
C LYS A 7 16.66 12.12 -6.01
N GLN A 8 16.47 13.19 -6.77
CA GLN A 8 15.16 13.85 -6.88
C GLN A 8 14.06 12.93 -7.41
N ARG A 9 14.36 12.11 -8.43
CA ARG A 9 13.41 11.15 -8.99
C ARG A 9 13.02 10.09 -7.96
N ARG A 10 14.00 9.56 -7.22
CA ARG A 10 13.74 8.60 -6.15
C ARG A 10 12.90 9.22 -5.04
N ASP A 11 13.25 10.41 -4.59
CA ASP A 11 12.56 11.08 -3.48
C ASP A 11 11.09 11.37 -3.85
N ARG A 12 10.82 11.80 -5.10
CA ARG A 12 9.45 11.94 -5.62
C ARG A 12 8.67 10.62 -5.61
N GLY A 13 9.27 9.54 -6.11
CA GLY A 13 8.61 8.23 -6.14
C GLY A 13 8.33 7.68 -4.74
N ILE A 14 9.15 8.01 -3.74
CA ILE A 14 8.86 7.67 -2.34
C ILE A 14 7.66 8.48 -1.83
N THR A 15 7.60 9.78 -2.12
CA THR A 15 6.46 10.63 -1.71
C THR A 15 5.15 10.13 -2.29
N GLU A 16 5.09 9.86 -3.60
CA GLU A 16 3.88 9.35 -4.28
C GLU A 16 3.41 8.02 -3.66
N LYS A 17 4.35 7.12 -3.31
CA LYS A 17 4.03 5.86 -2.64
C LYS A 17 3.49 6.06 -1.22
N LEU A 18 4.03 7.03 -0.47
CA LEU A 18 3.53 7.35 0.86
C LEU A 18 2.12 7.94 0.82
N GLU A 19 1.84 8.80 -0.16
CA GLU A 19 0.49 9.34 -0.37
C GLU A 19 -0.52 8.23 -0.72
N ALA A 20 -0.16 7.31 -1.62
CA ALA A 20 -1.02 6.18 -1.95
C ALA A 20 -1.27 5.24 -0.75
N ILE A 21 -0.28 5.04 0.10
CA ILE A 21 -0.44 4.30 1.37
C ILE A 21 -1.39 5.05 2.32
N ASP A 22 -1.29 6.38 2.39
CA ASP A 22 -2.15 7.19 3.27
C ASP A 22 -3.62 7.13 2.79
N ASP A 23 -3.86 7.10 1.49
CA ASP A 23 -5.21 6.90 0.93
C ASP A 23 -5.74 5.49 1.21
N LEU A 24 -4.89 4.46 1.12
CA LEU A 24 -5.26 3.10 1.50
C LEU A 24 -5.68 2.99 2.97
N LEU A 25 -4.94 3.65 3.88
CA LEU A 25 -5.27 3.66 5.31
C LEU A 25 -6.62 4.33 5.59
N LYS A 26 -7.00 5.36 4.83
CA LYS A 26 -8.32 6.00 4.95
C LYS A 26 -9.46 5.07 4.52
N LEU A 27 -9.24 4.23 3.50
CA LEU A 27 -10.21 3.22 3.07
C LEU A 27 -10.36 2.13 4.13
N LEU A 28 -9.24 1.62 4.64
CA LEU A 28 -9.24 0.61 5.71
C LEU A 28 -9.90 1.12 6.99
N ALA A 29 -9.71 2.39 7.36
CA ALA A 29 -10.34 2.99 8.54
C ALA A 29 -11.89 3.02 8.48
N LYS A 30 -12.48 2.89 7.29
CA LYS A 30 -13.92 2.82 7.06
C LYS A 30 -14.41 1.40 6.74
N SER A 31 -13.48 0.45 6.65
CA SER A 31 -13.78 -0.91 6.24
C SER A 31 -14.15 -1.78 7.43
N THR A 32 -14.82 -2.89 7.13
CA THR A 32 -15.10 -3.99 8.04
C THR A 32 -14.37 -5.24 7.57
N ASP A 33 -14.21 -6.20 8.48
CA ASP A 33 -13.60 -7.49 8.16
C ASP A 33 -14.36 -8.16 7.03
N SER A 34 -13.62 -8.66 6.04
CA SER A 34 -14.23 -9.36 4.91
C SER A 34 -14.55 -10.80 5.27
N SER A 35 -15.65 -11.31 4.73
CA SER A 35 -16.02 -12.73 4.85
C SER A 35 -15.11 -13.67 4.06
N TYR A 36 -14.31 -13.14 3.12
CA TYR A 36 -13.44 -13.92 2.23
C TYR A 36 -11.96 -13.81 2.59
N SER A 37 -11.58 -12.77 3.32
CA SER A 37 -10.18 -12.48 3.65
C SER A 37 -9.66 -13.36 4.78
N GLY A 38 -8.43 -13.87 4.61
CA GLY A 38 -7.69 -14.56 5.67
C GLY A 38 -7.12 -13.63 6.76
N LEU A 39 -7.30 -12.31 6.65
CA LEU A 39 -6.87 -11.31 7.62
C LEU A 39 -7.99 -10.33 7.95
N SER A 40 -8.02 -9.90 9.21
CA SER A 40 -8.85 -8.77 9.66
C SER A 40 -8.36 -7.42 9.11
N VAL A 41 -9.23 -6.42 9.10
CA VAL A 41 -8.88 -5.03 8.78
C VAL A 41 -7.79 -4.52 9.73
N ALA A 42 -7.83 -4.89 11.01
CA ALA A 42 -6.82 -4.50 11.98
C ALA A 42 -5.42 -5.01 11.61
N GLU A 43 -5.31 -6.29 11.23
CA GLU A 43 -4.05 -6.89 10.77
C GLU A 43 -3.57 -6.26 9.45
N LEU A 44 -4.49 -5.94 8.54
CA LEU A 44 -4.17 -5.23 7.30
C LEU A 44 -3.60 -3.84 7.59
N VAL A 45 -4.23 -3.07 8.48
CA VAL A 45 -3.73 -1.75 8.91
C VAL A 45 -2.34 -1.86 9.51
N GLU A 46 -2.08 -2.85 10.37
CA GLU A 46 -0.75 -3.07 10.93
C GLU A 46 0.30 -3.34 9.85
N ARG A 47 -0.02 -4.22 8.88
CA ARG A 47 0.89 -4.53 7.76
C ARG A 47 1.17 -3.33 6.87
N VAL A 48 0.15 -2.53 6.59
CA VAL A 48 0.27 -1.30 5.79
C VAL A 48 1.12 -0.26 6.52
N GLU A 49 0.86 -0.01 7.81
CA GLU A 49 1.65 0.93 8.62
C GLU A 49 3.10 0.48 8.81
N SER A 50 3.33 -0.82 9.01
CA SER A 50 4.69 -1.39 9.06
C SER A 50 5.44 -1.15 7.75
N THR A 51 4.77 -1.33 6.61
CA THR A 51 5.35 -1.07 5.28
C THR A 51 5.63 0.42 5.08
N ARG A 52 4.70 1.29 5.51
CA ARG A 52 4.86 2.75 5.49
C ARG A 52 6.09 3.19 6.28
N LYS A 53 6.28 2.66 7.49
CA LYS A 53 7.45 2.95 8.34
C LYS A 53 8.76 2.54 7.67
N LYS A 54 8.81 1.34 7.07
CA LYS A 54 9.98 0.85 6.31
C LYS A 54 10.29 1.76 5.12
N LEU A 55 9.27 2.19 4.38
CA LEU A 55 9.43 3.08 3.24
C LEU A 55 9.97 4.46 3.66
N LYS A 56 9.43 5.06 4.73
CA LYS A 56 9.95 6.31 5.32
C LYS A 56 11.40 6.17 5.80
N GLY A 57 11.75 5.02 6.35
CA GLY A 57 13.10 4.71 6.81
C GLY A 57 14.11 4.40 5.70
N GLY A 58 13.69 4.35 4.43
CA GLY A 58 14.55 4.03 3.29
C GLY A 58 14.99 2.56 3.25
N ASP A 59 14.24 1.65 3.87
CA ASP A 59 14.53 0.22 3.83
C ASP A 59 14.42 -0.30 2.39
N SER A 60 15.52 -0.86 1.88
CA SER A 60 15.57 -1.48 0.55
C SER A 60 14.52 -2.57 0.32
N LYS A 61 14.03 -3.22 1.39
CA LYS A 61 12.99 -4.26 1.32
C LYS A 61 11.57 -3.71 1.36
N ALA A 62 11.39 -2.40 1.61
CA ALA A 62 10.07 -1.77 1.71
C ALA A 62 9.24 -1.96 0.44
N ASN A 63 9.85 -1.81 -0.73
CA ASN A 63 9.16 -2.01 -2.01
C ASN A 63 8.65 -3.45 -2.19
N LYS A 64 9.43 -4.46 -1.78
CA LYS A 64 9.01 -5.86 -1.86
C LYS A 64 7.85 -6.14 -0.90
N ALA A 65 7.91 -5.61 0.32
CA ALA A 65 6.82 -5.72 1.28
C ALA A 65 5.55 -5.03 0.77
N LEU A 66 5.68 -3.85 0.16
CA LEU A 66 4.57 -3.12 -0.44
C LEU A 66 3.92 -3.92 -1.56
N TRP A 67 4.71 -4.44 -2.50
CA TRP A 67 4.21 -5.31 -3.58
C TRP A 67 3.45 -6.53 -3.06
N SER A 68 3.90 -7.14 -1.96
CA SER A 68 3.23 -8.32 -1.39
C SER A 68 1.83 -8.04 -0.84
N LEU A 69 1.46 -6.77 -0.60
CA LEU A 69 0.11 -6.39 -0.19
C LEU A 69 -0.89 -6.41 -1.36
N PHE A 70 -0.40 -6.33 -2.60
CA PHE A 70 -1.21 -6.19 -3.81
C PHE A 70 -1.18 -7.45 -4.70
N VAL A 71 -0.91 -8.61 -4.10
CA VAL A 71 -0.99 -9.89 -4.81
C VAL A 71 -2.44 -10.20 -5.20
N PRO A 72 -2.67 -10.82 -6.38
CA PRO A 72 -4.01 -11.29 -6.76
C PRO A 72 -4.59 -12.22 -5.69
N THR A 73 -5.90 -12.12 -5.46
CA THR A 73 -6.64 -12.84 -4.41
C THR A 73 -5.93 -12.75 -3.06
N GLY A 74 -5.29 -11.61 -2.80
CA GLY A 74 -4.67 -11.31 -1.53
C GLY A 74 -5.70 -10.73 -0.56
N PRO A 75 -5.43 -10.81 0.76
CA PRO A 75 -6.34 -10.29 1.78
C PRO A 75 -6.78 -8.85 1.55
N LEU A 76 -5.89 -7.98 1.08
CA LEU A 76 -6.22 -6.58 0.80
C LEU A 76 -7.19 -6.43 -0.38
N GLN A 77 -7.05 -7.24 -1.44
CA GLN A 77 -7.96 -7.23 -2.58
C GLN A 77 -9.33 -7.79 -2.20
N GLU A 78 -9.35 -8.86 -1.41
CA GLU A 78 -10.59 -9.47 -0.92
C GLU A 78 -11.36 -8.48 -0.03
N THR A 79 -10.68 -7.83 0.91
CA THR A 79 -11.26 -6.74 1.70
C THR A 79 -11.74 -5.59 0.83
N ALA A 80 -11.00 -5.23 -0.23
CA ALA A 80 -11.39 -4.15 -1.15
C ALA A 80 -12.73 -4.43 -1.85
N ILE A 81 -12.86 -5.64 -2.40
CA ILE A 81 -14.05 -6.05 -3.14
C ILE A 81 -15.26 -6.10 -2.20
N ASP A 82 -15.10 -6.72 -1.02
CA ASP A 82 -16.19 -6.91 -0.07
C ASP A 82 -16.66 -5.58 0.56
N ASN A 83 -15.77 -4.61 0.69
CA ASN A 83 -16.09 -3.26 1.22
C ASN A 83 -16.40 -2.24 0.10
N GLY A 84 -16.51 -2.67 -1.16
CA GLY A 84 -16.99 -1.83 -2.26
C GLY A 84 -16.02 -0.80 -2.82
N TRP A 85 -14.71 -0.94 -2.58
CA TRP A 85 -13.66 -0.05 -3.09
C TRP A 85 -12.63 -0.76 -3.99
N GLY A 86 -13.08 -1.77 -4.73
CA GLY A 86 -12.24 -2.55 -5.64
C GLY A 86 -11.56 -1.72 -6.73
N ASP A 87 -12.21 -0.66 -7.22
CA ASP A 87 -11.64 0.23 -8.24
C ASP A 87 -10.52 1.11 -7.65
N GLU A 88 -10.72 1.63 -6.44
CA GLU A 88 -9.70 2.38 -5.70
C GLU A 88 -8.48 1.51 -5.40
N PHE A 89 -8.69 0.21 -5.10
CA PHE A 89 -7.60 -0.74 -4.94
C PHE A 89 -6.74 -0.82 -6.21
N LEU A 90 -7.35 -0.92 -7.40
CA LEU A 90 -6.61 -0.97 -8.68
C LEU A 90 -5.85 0.34 -8.94
N ILE A 91 -6.46 1.49 -8.65
CA ILE A 91 -5.82 2.80 -8.79
C ILE A 91 -4.60 2.89 -7.85
N ILE A 92 -4.75 2.51 -6.59
CA ILE A 92 -3.65 2.51 -5.61
C ILE A 92 -2.55 1.55 -6.04
N ALA A 93 -2.90 0.32 -6.47
CA ALA A 93 -1.94 -0.66 -6.95
C ALA A 93 -1.09 -0.11 -8.10
N SER A 94 -1.71 0.60 -9.05
CA SER A 94 -1.02 1.20 -10.21
C SER A 94 0.00 2.28 -9.83
N LYS A 95 -0.19 2.96 -8.68
CA LYS A 95 0.74 3.97 -8.15
C LYS A 95 1.91 3.36 -7.37
N LEU A 96 1.77 2.10 -6.95
CA LEU A 96 2.72 1.42 -6.08
C LEU A 96 3.59 0.40 -6.82
N ALA A 97 3.10 -0.10 -7.95
CA ALA A 97 3.82 -0.95 -8.90
C ALA A 97 5.07 -0.27 -9.47
#